data_AF-A0A5M8P1P0-F1
#
_entry.id   AF-A0A5M8P1P0-F1
#
_cell.length_a   1.000
_cell.length_b   1.000
_cell.length_c   1.000
_cell.angle_alpha   90.00
_cell.angle_beta   90.00
_cell.angle_gamma   90.00
#
_symmetry.space_group_name_H-M   'P 1'
#
loop_
_entity.id
_entity.type
_entity.pdbx_description
1 polymer ?
#
loop_
_entity_poly.entity_id
_entity_poly.type
_entity_poly.pdbx_seq_one_letter_code
_entity_poly.pdbx_strand_id
1 'polypeptide(L)'
;GQFSGIRPICIEQDFAATLFLYNLQSLIEKQSQPYLEAVSRKRKYRYKINKNVSWASLKMRVVQLFLFQDSRSVLVELQKLFERYLEPVRPERKYPRIKKRNPNGKFYTLTNYKRAI
;
A
#
# COMPACT_ATOMS: atom_id res chain seq x y z
N GLY A 1 6.10 10.77 -8.09
CA GLY A 1 7.17 9.85 -7.70
C GLY A 1 8.44 10.65 -7.64
N GLN A 2 9.32 10.35 -6.69
CA GLN A 2 10.65 10.94 -6.66
C GLN A 2 11.58 9.95 -7.34
N PHE A 3 12.19 10.33 -8.46
CA PHE A 3 13.21 9.53 -9.10
C PHE A 3 14.54 9.69 -8.35
N SER A 4 15.31 8.61 -8.26
CA SER A 4 16.65 8.55 -7.67
C SER A 4 17.68 9.33 -8.47
N GLY A 5 17.43 9.52 -9.77
CA GLY A 5 18.26 10.33 -10.66
C GLY A 5 17.51 10.78 -11.91
N ILE A 6 18.07 11.76 -12.63
CA ILE A 6 17.47 12.32 -13.85
C ILE A 6 17.95 11.63 -15.14
N ARG A 7 18.93 10.72 -15.03
CA ARG A 7 19.41 9.97 -16.19
C ARG A 7 18.30 8.99 -16.64
N PRO A 8 18.14 8.76 -17.96
CA PRO A 8 17.11 7.84 -18.47
C PRO A 8 17.11 6.47 -17.78
N ILE A 9 18.29 5.90 -17.57
CA ILE A 9 18.45 4.61 -16.87
C ILE A 9 17.91 4.62 -15.43
N CYS A 10 18.11 5.70 -14.68
CA CYS A 10 17.58 5.82 -13.32
C CYS A 10 16.05 5.87 -13.33
N ILE A 11 15.48 6.61 -14.28
CA ILE A 11 14.03 6.74 -14.45
C ILE A 11 13.41 5.38 -14.80
N GLU A 12 14.02 4.64 -15.72
CA GLU A 12 13.57 3.30 -16.12
C GLU A 12 13.65 2.30 -14.97
N GLN A 13 14.76 2.29 -14.23
CA GLN A 13 14.94 1.42 -13.06
C GLN A 13 13.92 1.71 -11.96
N ASP A 14 13.72 2.98 -11.60
CA ASP A 14 12.74 3.38 -10.58
C ASP A 14 11.31 3.04 -11.00
N PHE A 15 10.99 3.20 -12.29
CA PHE A 15 9.71 2.82 -12.85
C PHE A 15 9.48 1.31 -12.72
N ALA A 16 10.44 0.49 -13.18
CA ALA A 16 10.36 -0.96 -13.12
C ALA A 16 10.28 -1.47 -11.67
N ALA A 17 11.09 -0.92 -10.77
CA ALA A 17 11.05 -1.24 -9.35
C ALA A 17 9.70 -0.89 -8.72
N THR A 18 9.15 0.28 -9.05
CA THR A 18 7.83 0.70 -8.57
C THR A 18 6.72 -0.23 -9.06
N LEU A 19 6.75 -0.62 -10.34
CA LEU A 19 5.79 -1.56 -10.92
C LEU A 19 5.88 -2.95 -10.25
N PHE A 20 7.10 -3.45 -10.05
CA PHE A 20 7.34 -4.69 -9.32
C PHE A 20 6.75 -4.65 -7.92
N LEU A 21 6.99 -3.57 -7.17
CA LEU A 21 6.46 -3.41 -5.81
C LEU A 21 4.93 -3.37 -5.79
N TYR A 22 4.28 -2.72 -6.76
CA TYR A 22 2.82 -2.73 -6.86
C TYR A 22 2.27 -4.14 -7.12
N ASN A 23 2.93 -4.92 -7.98
CA ASN A 23 2.54 -6.31 -8.23
C ASN A 23 2.70 -7.16 -6.98
N LEU A 24 3.82 -7.02 -6.26
CA LEU A 24 4.07 -7.73 -5.02
C LEU A 24 3.05 -7.36 -3.93
N GLN A 25 2.73 -6.07 -3.78
CA GLN A 25 1.68 -5.62 -2.87
C GLN A 25 0.34 -6.28 -3.21
N SER A 26 -0.05 -6.33 -4.49
CA SER A 26 -1.30 -6.96 -4.94
C SER A 26 -1.37 -8.45 -4.59
N LEU A 27 -0.25 -9.17 -4.71
CA LEU A 27 -0.16 -10.59 -4.33
C LEU A 27 -0.38 -10.79 -2.83
N ILE A 28 0.28 -9.99 -1.99
CA ILE A 28 0.14 -10.07 -0.53
C ILE A 28 -1.28 -9.66 -0.09
N GLU A 29 -1.87 -8.64 -0.73
CA GLU A 29 -3.27 -8.25 -0.52
C GLU A 29 -4.22 -9.42 -0.82
N LYS A 30 -4.00 -10.12 -1.94
CA LYS A 30 -4.80 -11.30 -2.33
C LYS A 30 -4.63 -12.46 -1.35
N GLN A 31 -3.42 -12.72 -0.88
CA GLN A 31 -3.13 -13.76 0.11
C GLN A 31 -3.82 -13.48 1.46
N SER A 32 -3.98 -12.20 1.81
CA SER A 32 -4.62 -11.76 3.06
C SER A 32 -6.17 -11.76 2.98
N GLN A 33 -6.75 -12.05 1.82
CA GLN A 33 -8.20 -11.98 1.59
C GLN A 33 -9.02 -12.89 2.52
N PRO A 34 -8.64 -14.17 2.78
CA PRO A 34 -9.37 -15.01 3.73
C PRO A 34 -9.40 -14.44 5.15
N TYR A 35 -8.29 -13.82 5.58
CA TYR A 35 -8.22 -13.13 6.88
C TYR A 35 -9.15 -11.91 6.91
N LEU A 36 -9.16 -11.09 5.84
CA LEU A 36 -10.05 -9.93 5.73
C LEU A 36 -11.52 -10.31 5.81
N GLU A 37 -11.92 -11.40 5.17
CA GLU A 37 -13.29 -11.91 5.18
C GLU A 37 -13.69 -12.38 6.59
N ALA A 38 -12.82 -13.15 7.25
CA ALA A 38 -13.04 -13.61 8.61
C ALA A 38 -13.19 -12.44 9.61
N VAL A 39 -12.34 -11.42 9.49
CA VAL A 39 -12.42 -10.21 10.34
C VAL A 39 -13.66 -9.38 10.01
N SER A 40 -13.99 -9.21 8.73
CA SER A 40 -15.14 -8.43 8.29
C SER A 40 -16.45 -9.05 8.74
N ARG A 41 -16.57 -10.39 8.73
CA ARG A 41 -17.77 -11.09 9.21
C ARG A 41 -18.06 -10.85 10.69
N LYS A 42 -17.04 -10.59 11.50
CA LYS A 42 -17.17 -10.33 12.95
C LYS A 42 -17.38 -8.86 13.29
N ARG A 43 -17.29 -7.94 12.33
CA ARG A 43 -17.32 -6.49 12.57
C ARG A 43 -18.49 -5.82 11.86
N LYS A 44 -18.86 -4.63 12.32
CA LYS A 44 -19.96 -3.83 11.74
C LYS A 44 -19.80 -3.51 10.24
N TYR A 45 -18.56 -3.35 9.77
CA TYR A 45 -18.27 -2.96 8.39
C TYR A 45 -17.35 -3.98 7.73
N ARG A 46 -17.34 -3.98 6.39
CA ARG A 46 -16.28 -4.63 5.62
C ARG A 46 -14.97 -3.86 5.79
N TYR A 47 -13.87 -4.58 5.94
CA TYR A 47 -12.53 -4.00 6.07
C TYR A 47 -11.72 -4.27 4.80
N LYS A 48 -10.77 -3.38 4.54
CA LYS A 48 -9.77 -3.53 3.49
C LYS A 48 -8.40 -3.17 4.05
N ILE A 49 -7.35 -3.66 3.40
CA ILE A 49 -5.97 -3.30 3.75
C ILE A 49 -5.75 -1.81 3.51
N ASN A 50 -5.08 -1.14 4.45
CA ASN A 50 -4.67 0.24 4.29
C ASN A 50 -3.48 0.32 3.33
N LYS A 51 -3.75 0.69 2.08
CA LYS A 51 -2.74 0.73 1.01
C LYS A 51 -1.58 1.66 1.32
N ASN A 52 -1.80 2.77 2.04
CA ASN A 52 -0.73 3.72 2.35
C ASN A 52 0.26 3.13 3.35
N VAL A 53 -0.25 2.50 4.41
CA VAL A 53 0.60 1.85 5.43
C VAL A 53 1.29 0.61 4.87
N SER A 54 0.57 -0.15 4.04
CA SER A 54 1.10 -1.36 3.40
C SER A 54 2.22 -1.04 2.42
N TRP A 55 2.07 0.02 1.64
CA TRP A 55 3.12 0.52 0.74
C TRP A 55 4.37 0.96 1.50
N ALA A 56 4.20 1.70 2.61
CA ALA A 56 5.31 2.10 3.46
C ALA A 56 6.03 0.88 4.07
N SER A 57 5.27 -0.08 4.60
CA SER A 57 5.79 -1.32 5.18
C SER A 57 6.56 -2.15 4.16
N LEU A 58 6.02 -2.26 2.94
CA LEU A 58 6.65 -2.99 1.85
C LEU A 58 8.00 -2.37 1.46
N LYS A 59 8.05 -1.04 1.29
CA LYS A 59 9.30 -0.34 0.97
C LYS A 59 10.41 -0.54 2.00
N MET A 60 10.06 -0.58 3.27
CA MET A 60 11.05 -0.76 4.35
C MET A 60 11.65 -2.17 4.39
N ARG A 61 10.93 -3.17 3.86
CA ARG A 61 11.33 -4.58 3.98
C ARG A 61 11.67 -5.25 2.65
N VAL A 62 11.34 -4.64 1.51
CA VAL A 62 11.55 -5.28 0.20
C VAL A 62 13.02 -5.64 -0.04
N VAL A 63 13.95 -4.80 0.41
CA VAL A 63 15.39 -5.09 0.27
C VAL A 63 15.77 -6.35 1.06
N GLN A 64 15.16 -6.59 2.22
CA GLN A 64 15.40 -7.78 3.03
C GLN A 64 14.96 -9.07 2.33
N LEU A 65 13.96 -9.01 1.43
CA LEU A 65 13.54 -10.17 0.63
C LEU A 65 14.66 -10.72 -0.27
N PHE A 66 15.58 -9.85 -0.70
CA PHE A 66 16.67 -10.20 -1.60
C PHE A 66 18.01 -10.40 -0.88
N LEU A 67 18.19 -9.78 0.30
CA LEU A 67 19.43 -9.88 1.06
C LEU A 67 19.45 -11.06 2.04
N PHE A 68 18.30 -11.47 2.58
CA PHE A 68 18.24 -12.54 3.57
C PHE A 68 18.07 -13.92 2.92
N GLN A 69 18.70 -14.93 3.52
CA GLN A 69 18.59 -16.32 3.10
C GLN A 69 17.16 -16.85 3.28
N ASP A 70 16.46 -16.41 4.33
CA ASP A 70 15.06 -16.77 4.58
C ASP A 70 14.09 -15.66 4.16
N SER A 71 13.87 -15.53 2.85
CA SER A 71 12.89 -14.61 2.28
C SER A 71 11.45 -14.94 2.67
N ARG A 72 11.16 -16.20 3.03
CA ARG A 72 9.84 -16.65 3.43
C ARG A 72 9.41 -16.00 4.74
N SER A 73 10.32 -15.91 5.72
CA SER A 73 10.02 -15.24 7.00
C SER A 73 9.62 -13.78 6.80
N VAL A 74 10.32 -13.06 5.93
CA VAL A 74 10.06 -11.65 5.59
C VAL A 74 8.69 -11.49 4.90
N LEU A 75 8.33 -12.41 3.99
CA LEU A 75 7.00 -12.41 3.35
C LEU A 75 5.87 -12.64 4.36
N VAL A 76 6.05 -13.59 5.29
CA VAL A 76 5.07 -13.85 6.36
C VAL A 76 4.92 -12.63 7.27
N GLU A 77 6.03 -11.96 7.60
CA GLU A 77 5.99 -10.74 8.40
C GLU A 77 5.27 -9.59 7.67
N LEU A 78 5.54 -9.41 6.38
CA LEU A 78 4.84 -8.44 5.54
C LEU A 78 3.33 -8.70 5.48
N GLN A 79 2.92 -9.97 5.31
CA GLN A 79 1.50 -10.33 5.37
C GLN A 79 0.87 -9.93 6.71
N LYS A 80 1.51 -10.28 7.83
CA LYS A 80 1.02 -9.90 9.18
C LYS A 80 0.89 -8.38 9.35
N LEU A 81 1.82 -7.60 8.79
CA LEU A 81 1.73 -6.14 8.81
C LEU A 81 0.52 -5.63 8.01
N PHE A 82 0.25 -6.18 6.83
CA PHE A 82 -0.90 -5.81 6.01
C PHE A 82 -2.21 -6.13 6.74
N GLU A 83 -2.29 -7.32 7.33
CA GLU A 83 -3.43 -7.79 8.12
C GLU A 83 -3.66 -7.00 9.41
N ARG A 84 -2.59 -6.43 9.99
CA ARG A 84 -2.68 -5.55 11.17
C ARG A 84 -3.31 -4.20 10.83
N TYR A 85 -2.94 -3.62 9.69
CA TYR A 85 -3.35 -2.25 9.32
C TYR A 85 -4.54 -2.26 8.36
N LEU A 86 -5.72 -2.52 8.92
CA LEU A 86 -6.99 -2.48 8.19
C LEU A 86 -7.71 -1.14 8.32
N GLU A 87 -8.43 -0.74 7.28
CA GLU A 87 -9.35 0.39 7.30
C GLU A 87 -10.79 -0.06 6.95
N PRO A 88 -11.82 0.47 7.64
CA PRO A 88 -13.21 0.12 7.34
C PRO A 88 -13.70 0.79 6.05
N VAL A 89 -14.35 0.02 5.19
CA VAL A 89 -15.17 0.51 4.10
C VAL A 89 -16.51 0.93 4.69
N ARG A 90 -16.63 2.22 5.02
CA ARG A 90 -17.85 2.81 5.61
C ARG A 90 -18.82 3.24 4.51
N PRO A 91 -19.92 2.51 4.27
CA PRO A 91 -21.02 3.02 3.44
C PRO A 91 -21.65 4.25 4.12
N GLU A 92 -22.35 5.09 3.34
CA GLU A 92 -23.21 6.16 3.86
C GLU A 92 -22.50 7.16 4.80
N ARG A 93 -21.33 7.64 4.39
CA ARG A 93 -20.65 8.70 5.16
C ARG A 93 -21.48 9.98 5.13
N LYS A 94 -21.74 10.57 6.31
CA LYS A 94 -22.30 11.93 6.46
C LYS A 94 -21.56 12.94 5.57
N TYR A 95 -20.24 12.79 5.45
CA TYR A 95 -19.40 13.52 4.50
C TYR A 95 -18.76 12.53 3.51
N PRO A 96 -19.30 12.41 2.27
CA PRO A 96 -18.78 11.46 1.29
C PRO A 96 -17.37 11.85 0.82
N ARG A 97 -16.50 10.85 0.66
CA ARG A 97 -15.17 11.06 0.05
C ARG A 97 -15.33 11.07 -1.46
N ILE A 98 -15.47 12.24 -2.05
CA ILE A 98 -15.55 12.42 -3.50
C ILE A 98 -14.14 12.37 -4.08
N LYS A 99 -13.85 11.38 -4.93
CA LYS A 99 -12.62 11.38 -5.75
C LYS A 99 -12.76 12.49 -6.79
N LYS A 100 -12.01 13.58 -6.63
CA LYS A 100 -11.97 14.65 -7.63
C LYS A 100 -11.32 14.12 -8.92
N ARG A 101 -11.90 14.45 -10.08
CA ARG A 101 -11.44 14.02 -11.41
C ARG A 101 -9.98 14.44 -11.71
N ASN A 102 -9.56 15.62 -11.25
CA ASN A 102 -8.23 16.19 -11.52
C ASN A 102 -7.46 16.46 -10.21
N PRO A 103 -6.82 15.45 -9.60
CA PRO A 103 -6.02 15.64 -8.39
C PRO A 103 -4.74 16.47 -8.61
N ASN A 104 -4.34 16.72 -9.87
CA ASN A 104 -3.14 17.50 -10.23
C ASN A 104 -3.48 18.82 -10.93
N GLY A 105 -4.69 19.38 -10.73
CA GLY A 105 -5.00 20.71 -11.26
C GLY A 105 -4.06 21.78 -10.68
N LYS A 106 -3.73 22.81 -11.47
CA LYS A 106 -2.83 23.93 -11.09
C LYS A 106 -3.15 24.57 -9.72
N PHE A 107 -4.41 24.48 -9.28
CA PHE A 107 -4.90 25.04 -8.00
C PHE A 107 -5.09 24.00 -6.89
N TYR A 108 -4.49 22.81 -7.00
CA TYR A 108 -4.63 21.79 -5.97
C TYR A 108 -3.72 22.09 -4.77
N THR A 109 -4.32 22.54 -3.68
CA THR A 109 -3.62 22.65 -2.39
C THR A 109 -3.58 21.29 -1.71
N LEU A 110 -2.35 20.85 -1.46
CA LEU A 110 -2.04 19.62 -0.78
C LEU A 110 -2.39 19.74 0.72
N THR A 111 -3.60 19.33 1.10
CA THR A 111 -4.04 19.37 2.50
C THR A 111 -3.64 18.06 3.19
N ASN A 112 -2.60 18.14 4.02
CA ASN A 112 -2.03 17.10 4.89
C ASN A 112 -1.12 16.04 4.23
N TYR A 113 0.19 16.28 4.29
CA TYR A 113 1.22 15.23 4.22
C TYR A 113 1.73 14.90 5.62
N LYS A 114 0.96 14.11 6.40
CA LYS A 114 1.60 13.31 7.44
C LYS A 114 1.89 11.94 6.84
N ARG A 115 3.17 11.52 6.83
CA ARG A 115 3.56 10.20 6.35
C ARG A 115 2.85 9.14 7.17
N ALA A 116 2.46 8.04 6.50
CA ALA A 116 1.62 7.00 7.10
C ALA A 116 2.32 6.26 8.24
N ILE A 117 3.66 6.29 8.27
CA ILE A 117 4.59 5.87 9.33
C ILE A 117 5.82 6.76 9.19
#